data_AF-T1EVW3-F1
#
_entry.id   AF-T1EVW3-F1
#
_cell.length_a   1.000
_cell.length_b   1.000
_cell.length_c   1.000
_cell.angle_alpha   90.00
_cell.angle_beta   90.00
_cell.angle_gamma   90.00
#
_symmetry.space_group_name_H-M   'P 1'
#
loop_
_entity.id
_entity.type
_entity.pdbx_description
1 polymer ?
#
loop_
_entity_poly.entity_id
_entity_poly.type
_entity_poly.pdbx_seq_one_letter_code
_entity_poly.pdbx_strand_id
1 'polypeptide(L)'
;MVSLFFERVLRCTSMNNSTGKSKLPLKKYTAAVGLQFILSGNESDDKFMRYSLFSGYKILVHEPDMSVLSLRSGFQISYGEQVEIAVDVIKKINNLSKINRMKSPHGICDNSSGYNPIKCELECLAREVVSSCGCRPIFIEGGGNVSICDYYQEQICGTSVYLQYYANVSHKDNCFCPPMCHEITYKVSVDRSKISESFLSSNKNEMKSNYVKFLTKNDIHARVYFRDMQYTEISTLEEYSATALLSDLGGALGLFLGATFLTIVEIMDMLWDLFFHTYLKIIKKSTISSALEYDPNELPVVNYLPITGKVTDCDEAIKKDLSTDQLYFLKACLAVQRGRQASTDIDFLEKSLPGNITKANRILRLYMSREVASEPLRRVTHFILNFTDPLGSKLNQILLAKMPDVPCHSQAVERTIKDLSAASCRVYGRKSRHGMVLQSKKSRLEIPKIDSKKDFLTDIYTAPIKLLSQRRHHK
;
A
#
# COMPACT_ATOMS: atom_id res chain seq x y z
N MET A 1 -19.00 -25.24 27.17
CA MET A 1 -20.21 -25.89 27.74
C MET A 1 -20.64 -26.96 26.75
N VAL A 2 -20.78 -28.19 27.20
CA VAL A 2 -21.03 -29.33 26.30
C VAL A 2 -22.53 -29.58 26.16
N SER A 3 -22.98 -29.79 24.93
CA SER A 3 -24.25 -30.45 24.62
C SER A 3 -23.97 -31.88 24.19
N LEU A 4 -24.75 -32.81 24.71
CA LEU A 4 -24.68 -34.23 24.34
C LEU A 4 -25.84 -34.56 23.43
N PHE A 5 -25.54 -35.26 22.35
CA PHE A 5 -26.51 -35.80 21.41
C PHE A 5 -26.46 -37.33 21.49
N PHE A 6 -27.62 -37.93 21.81
CA PHE A 6 -27.83 -39.38 21.84
C PHE A 6 -28.67 -39.76 20.63
N GLU A 7 -28.19 -40.69 19.80
CA GLU A 7 -28.94 -41.23 18.67
C GLU A 7 -29.24 -42.73 18.89
N ARG A 8 -30.52 -43.10 18.81
CA ARG A 8 -30.99 -44.50 18.80
C ARG A 8 -32.26 -44.62 17.94
N VAL A 9 -32.24 -45.49 16.93
CA VAL A 9 -33.40 -45.82 16.06
C VAL A 9 -34.16 -44.56 15.59
N LEU A 10 -33.45 -43.60 14.97
CA LEU A 10 -33.98 -42.33 14.42
C LEU A 10 -34.55 -41.33 15.45
N ARG A 11 -34.54 -41.64 16.74
CA ARG A 11 -34.88 -40.69 17.81
C ARG A 11 -33.63 -40.18 18.48
N CYS A 12 -33.57 -38.86 18.62
CA CYS A 12 -32.42 -38.20 19.22
C CYS A 12 -32.82 -37.37 20.42
N THR A 13 -31.99 -37.43 21.47
CA THR A 13 -32.16 -36.59 22.66
C THR A 13 -30.94 -35.70 22.80
N SER A 14 -31.16 -34.39 22.99
CA SER A 14 -30.10 -33.45 23.31
C SER A 14 -30.19 -32.99 24.76
N MET A 15 -29.06 -32.96 25.46
CA MET A 15 -28.95 -32.38 26.80
C MET A 15 -28.27 -31.01 26.72
N ASN A 16 -28.74 -30.06 27.54
CA ASN A 16 -28.19 -28.70 27.62
C ASN A 16 -28.27 -27.93 26.27
N ASN A 17 -29.40 -28.03 25.57
CA ASN A 17 -29.67 -27.25 24.36
C ASN A 17 -30.16 -25.83 24.73
N SER A 18 -29.70 -24.82 23.99
CA SER A 18 -29.79 -23.37 24.26
C SER A 18 -31.20 -22.78 24.09
N THR A 19 -32.23 -23.59 23.93
CA THR A 19 -33.62 -23.13 23.71
C THR A 19 -34.27 -22.67 25.01
N GLY A 20 -33.84 -21.50 25.50
CA GLY A 20 -34.54 -20.71 26.53
C GLY A 20 -34.20 -21.00 27.99
N LYS A 21 -33.12 -21.75 28.29
CA LYS A 21 -32.66 -22.00 29.68
C LYS A 21 -31.20 -21.62 29.90
N SER A 22 -30.87 -21.25 31.15
CA SER A 22 -29.52 -20.88 31.59
C SER A 22 -28.54 -22.03 31.39
N LYS A 23 -27.44 -21.76 30.67
CA LYS A 23 -26.36 -22.74 30.45
C LYS A 23 -25.75 -23.19 31.78
N LEU A 24 -25.50 -24.48 31.96
CA LEU A 24 -24.96 -25.05 33.21
C LEU A 24 -23.42 -24.83 33.31
N PRO A 25 -22.91 -24.01 34.25
CA PRO A 25 -21.47 -23.82 34.41
C PRO A 25 -20.85 -24.93 35.27
N LEU A 26 -19.71 -25.47 34.85
CA LEU A 26 -18.91 -26.40 35.66
C LEU A 26 -17.86 -25.61 36.46
N LYS A 27 -17.75 -25.88 37.78
CA LYS A 27 -16.76 -25.22 38.67
C LYS A 27 -15.56 -26.10 39.03
N LYS A 28 -15.65 -27.41 38.81
CA LYS A 28 -14.59 -28.39 39.14
C LYS A 28 -14.45 -29.38 37.99
N TYR A 29 -13.23 -29.84 37.76
CA TYR A 29 -12.87 -30.77 36.69
C TYR A 29 -12.54 -32.15 37.30
N THR A 30 -13.55 -33.01 37.47
CA THR A 30 -13.31 -34.43 37.82
C THR A 30 -14.43 -35.28 37.24
N ALA A 31 -14.14 -36.57 36.99
CA ALA A 31 -15.16 -37.53 36.59
C ALA A 31 -16.33 -37.63 37.59
N ALA A 32 -16.10 -37.30 38.87
CA ALA A 32 -17.12 -37.31 39.91
C ALA A 32 -18.06 -36.09 39.89
N VAL A 33 -17.63 -34.97 39.31
CA VAL A 33 -18.43 -33.71 39.22
C VAL A 33 -18.96 -33.48 37.80
N GLY A 34 -18.51 -34.28 36.84
CA GLY A 34 -19.01 -34.29 35.47
C GLY A 34 -20.47 -34.73 35.36
N LEU A 35 -20.98 -34.73 34.13
CA LEU A 35 -22.31 -35.24 33.83
C LEU A 35 -22.27 -36.76 33.84
N GLN A 36 -23.08 -37.37 34.71
CA GLN A 36 -23.24 -38.81 34.81
C GLN A 36 -24.65 -39.21 34.40
N PHE A 37 -24.76 -40.22 33.53
CA PHE A 37 -26.03 -40.75 33.09
C PHE A 37 -25.95 -42.26 32.87
N ILE A 38 -27.10 -42.92 32.97
CA ILE A 38 -27.27 -44.34 32.67
C ILE A 38 -28.19 -44.42 31.46
N LEU A 39 -27.77 -45.15 30.43
CA LEU A 39 -28.62 -45.45 29.28
C LEU A 39 -29.02 -46.92 29.36
N SER A 40 -30.33 -47.16 29.49
CA SER A 40 -30.86 -48.52 29.48
C SER A 40 -31.26 -48.93 28.08
N GLY A 41 -30.56 -49.93 27.56
CA GLY A 41 -30.85 -50.55 26.28
C GLY A 41 -31.89 -51.66 26.39
N ASN A 42 -32.91 -51.63 25.55
CA ASN A 42 -33.80 -52.77 25.36
C ASN A 42 -33.40 -53.54 24.10
N GLU A 43 -32.99 -54.80 24.23
CA GLU A 43 -32.54 -55.67 23.13
C GLU A 43 -33.63 -55.89 22.05
N SER A 44 -34.91 -55.72 22.38
CA SER A 44 -35.99 -55.86 21.39
C SER A 44 -35.99 -54.76 20.33
N ASP A 45 -35.52 -53.56 20.67
CA ASP A 45 -35.51 -52.42 19.72
C ASP A 45 -34.41 -52.61 18.67
N ASP A 46 -33.30 -53.26 19.04
CA ASP A 46 -32.19 -53.56 18.15
C ASP A 46 -32.57 -54.64 17.13
N LYS A 47 -33.47 -55.56 17.50
CA LYS A 47 -34.05 -56.55 16.56
C LYS A 47 -34.94 -55.92 15.49
N PHE A 48 -35.44 -54.71 15.70
CA PHE A 48 -36.29 -54.01 14.73
C PHE A 48 -35.46 -53.44 13.55
N MET A 49 -34.21 -53.03 13.80
CA MET A 49 -33.29 -52.52 12.79
C MET A 49 -32.43 -53.64 12.22
N ARG A 50 -32.96 -54.39 11.24
CA ARG A 50 -32.26 -55.52 10.57
C ARG A 50 -30.91 -55.16 9.91
N TYR A 51 -30.55 -53.88 9.81
CA TYR A 51 -29.35 -53.39 9.12
C TYR A 51 -28.30 -52.74 10.05
N SER A 52 -28.48 -52.73 11.37
CA SER A 52 -27.45 -52.20 12.28
C SER A 52 -26.45 -53.30 12.66
N LEU A 53 -25.16 -53.08 12.39
CA LEU A 53 -24.07 -53.97 12.85
C LEU A 53 -23.66 -53.71 14.32
N PHE A 54 -24.29 -52.74 14.98
CA PHE A 54 -23.93 -52.27 16.30
C PHE A 54 -25.15 -52.24 17.24
N SER A 55 -24.95 -52.72 18.47
CA SER A 55 -25.92 -52.71 19.56
C SER A 55 -25.44 -51.81 20.68
N GLY A 56 -26.13 -50.68 20.85
CA GLY A 56 -25.74 -49.65 21.80
C GLY A 56 -26.22 -48.26 21.40
N TYR A 57 -25.54 -47.24 21.91
CA TYR A 57 -25.85 -45.84 21.64
C TYR A 57 -24.71 -45.13 20.93
N LYS A 58 -25.04 -44.18 20.05
CA LYS A 58 -24.08 -43.24 19.49
C LYS A 58 -24.18 -41.91 20.23
N ILE A 59 -23.03 -41.43 20.72
CA ILE A 59 -22.92 -40.16 21.46
C ILE A 59 -22.08 -39.17 20.66
N LEU A 60 -22.57 -37.95 20.53
CA LEU A 60 -21.85 -36.81 19.97
C LEU A 60 -21.79 -35.67 20.99
N VAL A 61 -20.59 -35.13 21.18
CA VAL A 61 -20.30 -33.95 22.01
C VAL A 61 -20.18 -32.76 21.07
N HIS A 62 -21.05 -31.76 21.22
CA HIS A 62 -21.07 -30.60 20.33
C HIS A 62 -21.42 -29.30 21.07
N GLU A 63 -21.29 -28.18 20.37
CA GLU A 63 -21.69 -26.86 20.88
C GLU A 63 -23.23 -26.71 20.85
N PRO A 64 -23.87 -26.07 21.85
CA PRO A 64 -25.33 -26.01 21.95
C PRO A 64 -26.06 -25.43 20.73
N ASP A 65 -25.44 -24.48 20.02
CA ASP A 65 -26.06 -23.76 18.91
C ASP A 65 -25.80 -24.45 17.54
N MET A 66 -25.16 -25.63 17.54
CA MET A 66 -24.86 -26.42 16.34
C MET A 66 -26.01 -27.37 15.99
N SER A 67 -26.39 -27.41 14.71
CA SER A 67 -27.35 -28.41 14.18
C SER A 67 -26.79 -29.82 14.33
N VAL A 68 -27.57 -30.71 14.94
CA VAL A 68 -27.12 -32.02 15.42
C VAL A 68 -27.02 -33.12 14.36
N LEU A 69 -27.31 -32.82 13.10
CA LEU A 69 -27.29 -33.83 12.05
C LEU A 69 -25.88 -34.06 11.50
N SER A 70 -25.01 -34.67 12.31
CA SER A 70 -23.81 -35.32 11.79
C SER A 70 -23.78 -36.79 12.21
N LEU A 71 -24.44 -37.64 11.42
CA LEU A 71 -24.35 -39.10 11.53
C LEU A 71 -22.90 -39.61 11.44
N ARG A 72 -21.90 -38.76 11.16
CA ARG A 72 -20.48 -39.14 11.00
C ARG A 72 -19.58 -38.81 12.19
N SER A 73 -19.98 -37.97 13.16
CA SER A 73 -19.04 -37.36 14.11
C SER A 73 -19.11 -37.90 15.55
N GLY A 74 -20.01 -38.84 15.85
CA GLY A 74 -20.18 -39.43 17.18
C GLY A 74 -19.42 -40.75 17.37
N PHE A 75 -19.14 -41.11 18.62
CA PHE A 75 -18.57 -42.40 19.01
C PHE A 75 -19.66 -43.34 19.51
N GLN A 76 -19.42 -44.64 19.35
CA GLN A 76 -20.35 -45.72 19.69
C GLN A 76 -20.00 -46.33 21.05
N ILE A 77 -21.00 -46.58 21.89
CA ILE A 77 -20.90 -47.24 23.21
C ILE A 77 -21.81 -48.47 23.25
N SER A 78 -21.22 -49.63 23.53
CA SER A 78 -21.92 -50.91 23.57
C SER A 78 -22.62 -51.12 24.92
N TYR A 79 -23.66 -51.96 24.94
CA TYR A 79 -24.31 -52.33 26.19
C TYR A 79 -23.37 -53.03 27.18
N GLY A 80 -23.58 -52.80 28.48
CA GLY A 80 -22.76 -53.38 29.55
C GLY A 80 -21.38 -52.73 29.75
N GLU A 81 -21.11 -51.63 29.04
CA GLU A 81 -19.89 -50.85 29.20
C GLU A 81 -20.06 -49.72 30.23
N GLN A 82 -19.01 -49.51 31.03
CA GLN A 82 -18.77 -48.27 31.74
C GLN A 82 -17.82 -47.43 30.90
N VAL A 83 -18.20 -46.18 30.65
CA VAL A 83 -17.47 -45.28 29.76
C VAL A 83 -17.20 -43.94 30.43
N GLU A 84 -15.94 -43.52 30.36
CA GLU A 84 -15.48 -42.22 30.79
C GLU A 84 -15.07 -41.40 29.57
N ILE A 85 -15.65 -40.20 29.45
CA ILE A 85 -15.52 -39.32 28.30
C ILE A 85 -14.88 -38.05 28.81
N ALA A 86 -13.56 -37.95 28.62
CA ALA A 86 -12.79 -36.76 28.88
C ALA A 86 -12.89 -35.81 27.68
N VAL A 87 -13.30 -34.56 27.93
CA VAL A 87 -13.48 -33.54 26.90
C VAL A 87 -12.41 -32.47 27.02
N ASP A 88 -11.69 -32.24 25.91
CA ASP A 88 -10.82 -31.08 25.72
C ASP A 88 -11.54 -30.04 24.85
N VAL A 89 -11.41 -28.77 25.21
CA VAL A 89 -12.00 -27.66 24.45
C VAL A 89 -10.93 -27.00 23.60
N ILE A 90 -11.17 -26.93 22.30
CA ILE A 90 -10.30 -26.24 21.34
C ILE A 90 -11.09 -25.11 20.68
N LYS A 91 -10.63 -23.88 20.89
CA LYS A 91 -11.20 -22.68 20.30
C LYS A 91 -10.32 -22.23 19.15
N LYS A 92 -10.85 -22.21 17.93
CA LYS A 92 -10.15 -21.70 16.74
C LYS A 92 -10.66 -20.31 16.41
N ILE A 93 -9.74 -19.37 16.19
CA ILE A 93 -10.06 -18.00 15.81
C ILE A 93 -9.29 -17.66 14.54
N ASN A 94 -10.05 -17.36 13.49
CA ASN A 94 -9.55 -16.91 12.20
C ASN A 94 -9.80 -15.42 12.06
N ASN A 95 -8.78 -14.61 12.34
CA ASN A 95 -8.86 -13.15 12.23
C ASN A 95 -8.75 -12.65 10.78
N LEU A 96 -8.39 -13.53 9.85
CA LEU A 96 -7.98 -13.19 8.48
C LEU A 96 -9.14 -13.20 7.48
N SER A 97 -10.30 -12.65 7.88
CA SER A 97 -11.57 -12.70 7.12
C SER A 97 -11.53 -12.13 5.69
N LYS A 98 -10.45 -11.46 5.27
CA LYS A 98 -10.33 -10.75 3.98
C LYS A 98 -9.01 -10.98 3.25
N ILE A 99 -8.24 -12.01 3.58
CA ILE A 99 -6.98 -12.27 2.87
C ILE A 99 -7.23 -13.22 1.68
N ASN A 100 -7.44 -12.61 0.51
CA ASN A 100 -7.69 -13.31 -0.76
C ASN A 100 -6.51 -14.18 -1.25
N ARG A 101 -5.33 -14.10 -0.63
CA ARG A 101 -4.13 -14.85 -1.05
C ARG A 101 -4.03 -16.24 -0.44
N MET A 102 -4.86 -16.59 0.54
CA MET A 102 -4.86 -17.93 1.13
C MET A 102 -5.82 -18.86 0.39
N LYS A 103 -5.38 -20.07 0.10
CA LYS A 103 -6.25 -21.12 -0.45
C LYS A 103 -7.33 -21.49 0.57
N SER A 104 -8.52 -21.86 0.10
CA SER A 104 -9.57 -22.45 0.94
C SER A 104 -8.97 -23.60 1.76
N PRO A 105 -9.19 -23.67 3.08
CA PRO A 105 -10.20 -22.96 3.88
C PRO A 105 -9.78 -21.62 4.52
N HIS A 106 -8.56 -21.12 4.27
CA HIS A 106 -7.95 -20.05 5.08
C HIS A 106 -8.19 -18.62 4.58
N GLY A 107 -9.12 -18.38 3.64
CA GLY A 107 -9.32 -17.07 3.00
C GLY A 107 -10.59 -16.31 3.41
N ILE A 108 -11.76 -16.92 3.20
CA ILE A 108 -13.08 -16.33 3.48
C ILE A 108 -13.76 -17.17 4.54
N CYS A 109 -14.17 -16.54 5.64
CA CYS A 109 -14.91 -17.19 6.72
C CYS A 109 -16.18 -16.39 7.04
N ASP A 110 -17.21 -17.08 7.55
CA ASP A 110 -18.45 -16.45 8.01
C ASP A 110 -18.56 -16.55 9.54
N ASN A 111 -19.10 -15.50 10.16
CA ASN A 111 -19.36 -15.42 11.60
C ASN A 111 -20.81 -15.00 11.89
N SER A 112 -21.72 -15.21 10.95
CA SER A 112 -23.14 -14.98 11.15
C SER A 112 -23.69 -15.88 12.27
N SER A 113 -24.59 -15.33 13.10
CA SER A 113 -25.14 -16.03 14.25
C SER A 113 -25.93 -17.27 13.82
N GLY A 114 -25.59 -18.44 14.34
CA GLY A 114 -26.25 -19.71 14.00
C GLY A 114 -25.84 -20.30 12.65
N TYR A 115 -24.78 -19.77 12.02
CA TYR A 115 -24.17 -20.36 10.84
C TYR A 115 -23.27 -21.53 11.22
N ASN A 116 -23.30 -22.57 10.39
CA ASN A 116 -22.43 -23.73 10.49
C ASN A 116 -22.18 -24.27 9.08
N PRO A 117 -20.94 -24.63 8.71
CA PRO A 117 -20.62 -25.15 7.38
C PRO A 117 -21.40 -26.42 7.04
N ILE A 118 -21.62 -27.32 8.02
CA ILE A 118 -22.42 -28.54 7.83
C ILE A 118 -23.88 -28.18 7.55
N LYS A 119 -24.44 -27.20 8.27
CA LYS A 119 -25.80 -26.72 8.03
C LYS A 119 -25.94 -26.10 6.64
N CYS A 120 -24.96 -25.29 6.23
CA CYS A 120 -24.92 -24.72 4.88
C CYS A 120 -24.89 -25.82 3.79
N GLU A 121 -24.04 -26.83 3.96
CA GLU A 121 -23.99 -27.97 3.02
C GLU A 121 -25.31 -28.76 2.99
N LEU A 122 -25.92 -29.01 4.14
CA LEU A 122 -27.22 -29.69 4.24
C LEU A 122 -28.35 -28.86 3.64
N GLU A 123 -28.36 -27.54 3.81
CA GLU A 123 -29.33 -26.66 3.16
C GLU A 123 -29.14 -26.65 1.64
N CYS A 124 -27.91 -26.75 1.17
CA CYS A 124 -27.60 -26.85 -0.26
C CYS A 124 -28.14 -28.15 -0.86
N LEU A 125 -27.85 -29.27 -0.19
CA LEU A 125 -28.40 -30.57 -0.54
C LEU A 125 -29.94 -30.55 -0.49
N ALA A 126 -30.52 -29.90 0.53
CA ALA A 126 -31.98 -29.76 0.63
C ALA A 126 -32.56 -29.03 -0.58
N ARG A 127 -31.92 -27.94 -1.04
CA ARG A 127 -32.35 -27.21 -2.24
C ARG A 127 -32.30 -28.06 -3.49
N GLU A 128 -31.24 -28.85 -3.66
CA GLU A 128 -31.07 -29.74 -4.82
C GLU A 128 -32.12 -30.87 -4.84
N VAL A 129 -32.41 -31.44 -3.67
CA VAL A 129 -33.45 -32.47 -3.54
C VAL A 129 -34.84 -31.86 -3.76
N VAL A 130 -35.10 -30.66 -3.23
CA VAL A 130 -36.37 -29.96 -3.45
C VAL A 130 -36.56 -29.57 -4.92
N SER A 131 -35.50 -29.11 -5.62
CA SER A 131 -35.59 -28.76 -7.04
C SER A 131 -35.81 -29.97 -7.94
N SER A 132 -35.23 -31.12 -7.59
CA SER A 132 -35.31 -32.35 -8.39
C SER A 132 -36.55 -33.19 -8.08
N CYS A 133 -36.94 -33.28 -6.80
CA CYS A 133 -37.98 -34.19 -6.32
C CYS A 133 -39.25 -33.48 -5.83
N GLY A 134 -39.23 -32.16 -5.62
CA GLY A 134 -40.38 -31.38 -5.15
C GLY A 134 -40.76 -31.61 -3.67
N CYS A 135 -39.95 -32.35 -2.92
CA CYS A 135 -40.18 -32.68 -1.52
C CYS A 135 -38.88 -32.66 -0.72
N ARG A 136 -38.98 -32.60 0.62
CA ARG A 136 -37.81 -32.62 1.52
C ARG A 136 -37.79 -33.90 2.38
N PRO A 137 -36.66 -34.64 2.45
CA PRO A 137 -36.53 -35.79 3.36
C PRO A 137 -36.64 -35.39 4.83
N ILE A 138 -37.14 -36.29 5.68
CA ILE A 138 -37.41 -35.99 7.09
C ILE A 138 -36.15 -35.67 7.89
N PHE A 139 -35.01 -36.24 7.51
CA PHE A 139 -33.74 -36.10 8.21
C PHE A 139 -33.00 -34.80 7.89
N ILE A 140 -33.31 -34.12 6.78
CA ILE A 140 -32.59 -32.90 6.35
C ILE A 140 -33.35 -31.66 6.84
N GLU A 141 -32.73 -30.83 7.67
CA GLU A 141 -33.27 -29.51 8.03
C GLU A 141 -32.94 -28.48 6.94
N GLY A 142 -33.88 -27.55 6.63
CA GLY A 142 -33.69 -26.50 5.62
C GLY A 142 -34.64 -26.60 4.43
N GLY A 143 -34.33 -25.95 3.30
CA GLY A 143 -35.08 -26.11 2.04
C GLY A 143 -36.45 -25.38 1.93
N GLY A 144 -36.82 -24.57 2.92
CA GLY A 144 -38.07 -23.81 2.93
C GLY A 144 -39.30 -24.62 3.41
N ASN A 145 -40.49 -24.01 3.34
CA ASN A 145 -41.75 -24.65 3.71
C ASN A 145 -42.26 -25.56 2.58
N VAL A 146 -41.60 -26.71 2.40
CA VAL A 146 -41.98 -27.75 1.43
C VAL A 146 -42.48 -28.99 2.18
N SER A 147 -43.38 -29.75 1.57
CA SER A 147 -43.89 -31.00 2.13
C SER A 147 -42.76 -32.02 2.34
N ILE A 148 -42.91 -32.82 3.40
CA ILE A 148 -42.02 -33.96 3.67
C ILE A 148 -42.24 -35.01 2.57
N CYS A 149 -41.16 -35.60 2.05
CA CYS A 149 -41.24 -36.66 1.05
C CYS A 149 -42.01 -37.88 1.58
N ASP A 150 -42.81 -38.50 0.73
CA ASP A 150 -43.34 -39.85 0.99
C ASP A 150 -42.23 -40.90 0.83
N TYR A 151 -42.42 -42.09 1.41
CA TYR A 151 -41.45 -43.19 1.41
C TYR A 151 -40.94 -43.52 -0.01
N TYR A 152 -41.83 -43.59 -1.00
CA TYR A 152 -41.44 -43.88 -2.38
C TYR A 152 -40.65 -42.73 -3.02
N GLN A 153 -41.02 -41.49 -2.76
CA GLN A 153 -40.30 -40.32 -3.29
C GLN A 153 -38.90 -40.20 -2.68
N GLU A 154 -38.78 -40.46 -1.38
CA GLU A 154 -37.50 -40.48 -0.67
C GLU A 154 -36.60 -41.61 -1.19
N GLN A 155 -37.14 -42.82 -1.38
CA GLN A 155 -36.36 -43.96 -1.88
C GLN A 155 -35.93 -43.80 -3.34
N ILE A 156 -36.84 -43.41 -4.24
CA ILE A 156 -36.57 -43.38 -5.68
C ILE A 156 -35.83 -42.11 -6.08
N CYS A 157 -36.30 -40.96 -5.62
CA CYS A 157 -35.75 -39.66 -6.01
C CYS A 157 -34.77 -39.13 -4.96
N GLY A 158 -35.16 -39.07 -3.69
CA GLY A 158 -34.32 -38.52 -2.63
C GLY A 158 -32.95 -39.22 -2.53
N THR A 159 -32.95 -40.55 -2.48
CA THR A 159 -31.72 -41.36 -2.41
C THR A 159 -30.86 -41.22 -3.66
N SER A 160 -31.45 -41.18 -4.85
CA SER A 160 -30.68 -41.07 -6.10
C SER A 160 -30.02 -39.69 -6.22
N VAL A 161 -30.74 -38.61 -5.92
CA VAL A 161 -30.20 -37.24 -5.90
C VAL A 161 -29.13 -37.11 -4.81
N TYR A 162 -29.37 -37.66 -3.62
CA TYR A 162 -28.38 -37.69 -2.53
C TYR A 162 -27.08 -38.36 -2.97
N LEU A 163 -27.14 -39.56 -3.57
CA LEU A 163 -25.96 -40.28 -4.03
C LEU A 163 -25.24 -39.53 -5.16
N GLN A 164 -25.98 -38.94 -6.10
CA GLN A 164 -25.41 -38.14 -7.18
C GLN A 164 -24.72 -36.87 -6.65
N TYR A 165 -25.30 -36.18 -5.68
CA TYR A 165 -24.72 -34.99 -5.06
C TYR A 165 -23.36 -35.27 -4.43
N TYR A 166 -23.20 -36.42 -3.76
CA TYR A 166 -21.92 -36.83 -3.18
C TYR A 166 -20.95 -37.48 -4.17
N ALA A 167 -21.44 -38.02 -5.29
CA ALA A 167 -20.60 -38.62 -6.34
C ALA A 167 -20.04 -37.60 -7.33
N ASN A 168 -20.80 -36.54 -7.63
CA ASN A 168 -20.42 -35.51 -8.59
C ASN A 168 -19.64 -34.38 -7.90
N VAL A 169 -18.34 -34.26 -8.21
CA VAL A 169 -17.48 -33.19 -7.70
C VAL A 169 -17.99 -31.80 -8.13
N SER A 170 -18.60 -31.69 -9.31
CA SER A 170 -19.05 -30.42 -9.91
C SER A 170 -20.24 -29.74 -9.21
N HIS A 171 -21.10 -30.48 -8.48
CA HIS A 171 -22.16 -29.83 -7.68
C HIS A 171 -21.60 -29.13 -6.43
N LYS A 172 -20.37 -29.48 -6.02
CA LYS A 172 -19.67 -28.81 -4.93
C LYS A 172 -19.23 -27.39 -5.31
N ASP A 173 -19.08 -27.10 -6.60
CA ASP A 173 -18.66 -25.78 -7.09
C ASP A 173 -19.78 -24.73 -7.02
N ASN A 174 -21.06 -25.14 -7.06
CA ASN A 174 -22.20 -24.24 -6.94
C ASN A 174 -22.56 -23.88 -5.48
N CYS A 175 -21.99 -24.59 -4.50
CA CYS A 175 -22.28 -24.36 -3.10
C CYS A 175 -21.13 -23.67 -2.35
N PHE A 176 -21.24 -22.37 -2.13
CA PHE A 176 -20.25 -21.61 -1.37
C PHE A 176 -20.54 -21.67 0.14
N CYS A 177 -19.95 -22.63 0.84
CA CYS A 177 -20.03 -22.76 2.30
C CYS A 177 -18.66 -22.49 2.93
N PRO A 178 -18.32 -21.23 3.27
CA PRO A 178 -17.07 -20.91 3.94
C PRO A 178 -17.02 -21.50 5.36
N PRO A 179 -15.83 -21.79 5.91
CA PRO A 179 -15.68 -22.20 7.31
C PRO A 179 -16.07 -21.06 8.27
N MET A 180 -16.28 -21.40 9.55
CA MET A 180 -16.56 -20.40 10.58
C MET A 180 -15.29 -19.61 10.95
N CYS A 181 -15.40 -18.30 11.20
CA CYS A 181 -14.27 -17.52 11.71
C CYS A 181 -13.96 -17.86 13.17
N HIS A 182 -14.99 -18.15 13.95
CA HIS A 182 -14.87 -18.58 15.34
C HIS A 182 -15.52 -19.95 15.47
N GLU A 183 -14.71 -20.97 15.79
CA GLU A 183 -15.16 -22.35 15.90
C GLU A 183 -14.76 -22.89 17.27
N ILE A 184 -15.70 -23.48 18.01
CA ILE A 184 -15.40 -24.24 19.23
C ILE A 184 -15.58 -25.72 18.92
N THR A 185 -14.48 -26.46 19.00
CA THR A 185 -14.47 -27.91 18.79
C THR A 185 -14.19 -28.62 20.10
N TYR A 186 -14.94 -29.70 20.35
CA TYR A 186 -14.79 -30.54 21.54
C TYR A 186 -14.08 -31.83 21.14
N LYS A 187 -12.83 -32.00 21.56
CA LYS A 187 -12.08 -33.24 21.33
C LYS A 187 -12.38 -34.19 22.49
N VAL A 188 -12.84 -35.39 22.15
CA VAL A 188 -13.19 -36.41 23.16
C VAL A 188 -12.10 -37.47 23.23
N SER A 189 -11.80 -37.93 24.43
CA SER A 189 -11.06 -39.17 24.68
C SER A 189 -11.92 -40.07 25.54
N VAL A 190 -12.02 -41.33 25.12
CA VAL A 190 -13.02 -42.27 25.61
C VAL A 190 -12.31 -43.46 26.21
N ASP A 191 -12.43 -43.60 27.53
CA ASP A 191 -11.94 -44.76 28.28
C ASP A 191 -13.11 -45.70 28.53
N ARG A 192 -12.91 -46.99 28.24
CA ARG A 192 -13.98 -48.00 28.27
C ARG A 192 -13.56 -49.16 29.14
N SER A 193 -14.50 -49.63 29.97
CA SER A 193 -14.35 -50.86 30.73
C SER A 193 -15.67 -51.61 30.73
N LYS A 194 -15.61 -52.92 30.99
CA LYS A 194 -16.83 -53.69 31.27
C LYS A 194 -17.31 -53.37 32.68
N ILE A 195 -18.63 -53.27 32.85
CA ILE A 195 -19.21 -53.18 34.18
C ILE A 195 -18.89 -54.49 34.92
N SER A 196 -18.37 -54.38 36.15
CA SER A 196 -18.00 -55.55 36.95
C SER A 196 -19.22 -56.42 37.27
N GLU A 197 -19.11 -57.72 37.03
CA GLU A 197 -20.14 -58.69 37.40
C GLU A 197 -20.33 -58.77 38.92
N SER A 198 -19.27 -58.56 39.71
CA SER A 198 -19.35 -58.48 41.17
C SER A 198 -20.17 -57.26 41.63
N PHE A 199 -20.08 -56.15 40.90
CA PHE A 199 -20.85 -54.95 41.19
C PHE A 199 -22.34 -55.14 40.85
N LEU A 200 -22.66 -55.78 39.72
CA LEU A 200 -24.05 -56.10 39.34
C LEU A 200 -24.70 -57.11 40.29
N SER A 201 -23.95 -58.09 40.78
CA SER A 201 -24.45 -59.14 41.68
C SER A 201 -24.59 -58.68 43.14
N SER A 202 -23.76 -57.75 43.60
CA SER A 202 -23.81 -57.18 44.96
C SER A 202 -25.03 -56.27 45.21
N ASN A 203 -25.76 -55.88 44.16
CA ASN A 203 -26.83 -54.86 44.22
C ASN A 203 -28.20 -55.32 44.72
N LYS A 204 -28.45 -56.63 44.90
CA LYS A 204 -29.81 -57.09 45.20
C LYS A 204 -30.27 -56.86 46.64
N ASN A 205 -29.36 -56.85 47.63
CA ASN A 205 -29.77 -56.94 49.04
C ASN A 205 -29.29 -55.82 49.98
N GLU A 206 -28.28 -55.01 49.63
CA GLU A 206 -27.64 -54.11 50.63
C GLU A 206 -27.70 -52.60 50.35
N MET A 207 -27.91 -52.16 49.09
CA MET A 207 -27.97 -50.72 48.79
C MET A 207 -29.41 -50.17 48.89
N LYS A 208 -29.65 -49.31 49.90
CA LYS A 208 -30.90 -48.55 50.12
C LYS A 208 -31.24 -47.54 49.02
N SER A 209 -30.34 -47.29 48.07
CA SER A 209 -30.56 -46.33 46.99
C SER A 209 -31.27 -46.99 45.81
N ASN A 210 -32.46 -46.49 45.46
CA ASN A 210 -33.17 -46.89 44.24
C ASN A 210 -32.28 -46.79 42.98
N TYR A 211 -31.23 -45.95 42.98
CA TYR A 211 -30.27 -45.77 41.88
C TYR A 211 -29.58 -47.06 41.42
N VAL A 212 -29.36 -48.00 42.34
CA VAL A 212 -28.48 -49.15 42.14
C VAL A 212 -29.27 -50.43 41.80
N LYS A 213 -30.56 -50.48 42.18
CA LYS A 213 -31.47 -51.59 41.87
C LYS A 213 -31.81 -51.74 40.38
N PHE A 214 -31.58 -50.71 39.57
CA PHE A 214 -31.96 -50.69 38.16
C PHE A 214 -30.83 -51.03 37.18
N LEU A 215 -29.57 -51.13 37.64
CA LEU A 215 -28.45 -51.43 36.74
C LEU A 215 -28.49 -52.89 36.27
N THR A 216 -28.84 -53.08 35.00
CA THR A 216 -28.87 -54.37 34.30
C THR A 216 -27.62 -54.59 33.45
N LYS A 217 -27.43 -55.81 32.96
CA LYS A 217 -26.33 -56.15 32.03
C LYS A 217 -26.38 -55.34 30.72
N ASN A 218 -27.54 -54.79 30.38
CA ASN A 218 -27.76 -54.04 29.15
C ASN A 218 -27.69 -52.52 29.35
N ASP A 219 -27.39 -52.08 30.57
CA ASP A 219 -27.22 -50.68 30.86
C ASP A 219 -25.81 -50.22 30.56
N ILE A 220 -25.72 -48.96 30.16
CA ILE A 220 -24.47 -48.27 29.90
C ILE A 220 -24.32 -47.20 30.96
N HIS A 221 -23.20 -47.22 31.67
CA HIS A 221 -22.87 -46.17 32.63
C HIS A 221 -21.85 -45.23 32.00
N ALA A 222 -22.23 -43.99 31.75
CA ALA A 222 -21.37 -43.01 31.09
C ALA A 222 -21.16 -41.76 31.94
N ARG A 223 -19.92 -41.27 31.95
CA ARG A 223 -19.51 -40.04 32.63
C ARG A 223 -18.79 -39.13 31.66
N VAL A 224 -19.26 -37.89 31.53
CA VAL A 224 -18.67 -36.86 30.69
C VAL A 224 -18.10 -35.76 31.58
N TYR A 225 -16.82 -35.45 31.43
CA TYR A 225 -16.14 -34.42 32.21
C TYR A 225 -15.12 -33.66 31.36
N PHE A 226 -14.80 -32.43 31.75
CA PHE A 226 -13.68 -31.70 31.16
C PHE A 226 -12.38 -32.24 31.73
N ARG A 227 -11.39 -32.51 30.86
CA ARG A 227 -10.07 -32.97 31.30
C ARG A 227 -9.39 -31.94 32.17
N ASP A 228 -9.39 -30.69 31.72
CA ASP A 228 -8.81 -29.54 32.39
C ASP A 228 -9.79 -28.34 32.39
N MET A 229 -9.56 -27.36 33.27
CA MET A 229 -10.27 -26.07 33.26
C MET A 229 -9.69 -25.06 32.25
N GLN A 230 -8.68 -25.47 31.48
CA GLN A 230 -8.08 -24.68 30.41
C GLN A 230 -8.63 -25.14 29.05
N TYR A 231 -8.57 -24.26 28.08
CA TYR A 231 -8.88 -24.58 26.68
C TYR A 231 -7.69 -24.19 25.81
N THR A 232 -7.51 -24.89 24.69
CA THR A 232 -6.48 -24.54 23.71
C THR A 232 -7.05 -23.53 22.73
N GLU A 233 -6.41 -22.37 22.61
CA GLU A 233 -6.77 -21.36 21.61
C GLU A 233 -5.79 -21.42 20.43
N ILE A 234 -6.33 -21.62 19.22
CA ILE A 234 -5.57 -21.59 17.97
C ILE A 234 -5.99 -20.34 17.22
N SER A 235 -5.16 -19.31 17.28
CA SER A 235 -5.36 -18.06 16.56
C SER A 235 -4.45 -17.98 15.34
N THR A 236 -5.02 -17.66 14.18
CA THR A 236 -4.22 -17.32 12.99
C THR A 236 -3.85 -15.84 13.04
N LEU A 237 -2.56 -15.56 12.86
CA LEU A 237 -1.98 -14.21 12.86
C LEU A 237 -1.27 -13.96 11.54
N GLU A 238 -1.17 -12.69 11.14
CA GLU A 238 -0.39 -12.29 9.98
C GLU A 238 1.09 -12.57 10.24
N GLU A 239 1.74 -13.32 9.34
CA GLU A 239 3.18 -13.63 9.44
C GLU A 239 4.03 -12.35 9.34
N TYR A 240 3.57 -11.38 8.55
CA TYR A 240 4.28 -10.13 8.32
C TYR A 240 3.33 -8.94 8.29
N SER A 241 3.48 -8.05 9.28
CA SER A 241 2.66 -6.85 9.43
C SER A 241 3.25 -5.66 8.64
N ALA A 242 2.40 -4.68 8.31
CA ALA A 242 2.86 -3.45 7.66
C ALA A 242 3.91 -2.69 8.51
N THR A 243 3.82 -2.81 9.84
CA THR A 243 4.80 -2.23 10.76
C THR A 243 6.15 -2.94 10.69
N ALA A 244 6.16 -4.27 10.53
CA ALA A 244 7.39 -5.03 10.31
C ALA A 244 8.04 -4.63 8.98
N LEU A 245 7.25 -4.46 7.91
CA LEU A 245 7.73 -3.97 6.61
C LEU A 245 8.44 -2.62 6.71
N LEU A 246 7.80 -1.67 7.39
CA LEU A 246 8.37 -0.34 7.58
C LEU A 246 9.63 -0.38 8.46
N SER A 247 9.66 -1.25 9.46
CA SER A 247 10.83 -1.47 10.30
C SER A 247 12.02 -2.02 9.49
N ASP A 248 11.80 -3.03 8.66
CA ASP A 248 12.87 -3.65 7.86
C ASP A 248 13.36 -2.71 6.76
N LEU A 249 12.45 -1.96 6.10
CA LEU A 249 12.82 -0.94 5.13
C LEU A 249 13.62 0.19 5.78
N GLY A 250 13.16 0.69 6.94
CA GLY A 250 13.87 1.71 7.71
C GLY A 250 15.23 1.23 8.19
N GLY A 251 15.33 -0.03 8.62
CA GLY A 251 16.58 -0.67 9.01
C GLY A 251 17.56 -0.79 7.84
N ALA A 252 17.09 -1.21 6.66
CA ALA A 252 17.92 -1.31 5.46
C ALA A 252 18.41 0.08 4.99
N LEU A 253 17.53 1.08 4.94
CA LEU A 253 17.90 2.45 4.56
C LEU A 253 18.88 3.07 5.56
N GLY A 254 18.66 2.84 6.86
CA GLY A 254 19.56 3.28 7.93
C GLY A 254 20.94 2.61 7.85
N LEU A 255 21.00 1.31 7.56
CA LEU A 255 22.26 0.56 7.47
C LEU A 255 23.08 0.91 6.22
N PHE A 256 22.45 0.96 5.05
CA PHE A 256 23.17 1.15 3.79
C PHE A 256 23.43 2.61 3.42
N LEU A 257 22.49 3.50 3.73
CA LEU A 257 22.56 4.92 3.34
C LEU A 257 22.82 5.84 4.53
N GLY A 258 22.75 5.35 5.77
CA GLY A 258 22.72 6.22 6.95
C GLY A 258 21.48 7.13 6.98
N ALA A 259 20.47 6.81 6.17
CA ALA A 259 19.31 7.63 5.95
C ALA A 259 18.27 7.39 7.05
N THR A 260 17.71 8.47 7.57
CA THR A 260 16.63 8.43 8.57
C THR A 260 15.36 9.03 7.98
N PHE A 261 14.23 8.92 8.69
CA PHE A 261 12.98 9.59 8.28
C PHE A 261 13.17 11.09 8.01
N LEU A 262 14.06 11.77 8.75
CA LEU A 262 14.37 13.19 8.54
C LEU A 262 15.00 13.46 7.18
N THR A 263 15.86 12.56 6.69
CA THR A 263 16.48 12.71 5.36
C THR A 263 15.45 12.67 4.23
N ILE A 264 14.33 11.94 4.40
CA ILE A 264 13.23 11.93 3.44
C ILE A 264 12.48 13.27 3.48
N VAL A 265 12.22 13.80 4.67
CA VAL A 265 11.58 15.12 4.84
C VAL A 265 12.44 16.22 4.21
N GLU A 266 13.75 16.21 4.43
CA GLU A 266 14.68 17.17 3.81
C GLU A 266 14.65 17.12 2.28
N ILE A 267 14.57 15.92 1.68
CA ILE A 267 14.44 15.76 0.23
C ILE A 267 13.09 16.32 -0.24
N MET A 268 12.00 16.07 0.49
CA MET A 268 10.68 16.62 0.15
C MET A 268 10.67 18.15 0.22
N ASP A 269 11.28 18.74 1.24
CA ASP A 269 11.41 20.20 1.38
C ASP A 269 12.25 20.78 0.23
N MET A 270 13.38 20.15 -0.12
CA MET A 270 14.20 20.59 -1.24
C MET A 270 13.44 20.52 -2.58
N LEU A 271 12.65 19.46 -2.79
CA LEU A 271 11.80 19.33 -3.98
C LEU A 271 10.71 20.39 -3.99
N TRP A 272 10.06 20.64 -2.86
CA TRP A 272 9.03 21.68 -2.72
C TRP A 272 9.58 23.06 -3.07
N ASP A 273 10.74 23.43 -2.52
CA ASP A 273 11.40 24.70 -2.83
C ASP A 273 11.77 24.82 -4.31
N LEU A 274 12.24 23.73 -4.92
CA LEU A 274 12.54 23.68 -6.35
C LEU A 274 11.28 23.88 -7.21
N PHE A 275 10.17 23.20 -6.88
CA PHE A 275 8.89 23.37 -7.56
C PHE A 275 8.33 24.77 -7.37
N PHE A 276 8.38 25.33 -6.16
CA PHE A 276 7.92 26.68 -5.90
C PHE A 276 8.74 27.72 -6.68
N HIS A 277 10.06 27.59 -6.70
CA HIS A 277 10.92 28.51 -7.43
C HIS A 277 10.74 28.42 -8.96
N THR A 278 10.56 27.21 -9.50
CA THR A 278 10.25 27.02 -10.93
C THR A 278 8.87 27.55 -11.30
N TYR A 279 7.86 27.33 -10.44
CA TYR A 279 6.52 27.88 -10.58
C TYR A 279 6.51 29.41 -10.61
N LEU A 280 7.21 30.06 -9.66
CA LEU A 280 7.35 31.52 -9.64
C LEU A 280 8.06 32.07 -10.89
N LYS A 281 9.05 31.36 -11.43
CA LYS A 281 9.72 31.74 -12.69
C LYS A 281 8.76 31.67 -13.87
N ILE A 282 7.91 30.65 -13.93
CA ILE A 282 6.93 30.48 -15.02
C ILE A 282 5.89 31.60 -14.97
N ILE A 283 5.34 31.93 -13.79
CA ILE A 283 4.38 33.02 -13.63
C ILE A 283 4.98 34.35 -14.07
N LYS A 284 6.16 34.73 -13.56
CA LYS A 284 6.81 36.00 -13.91
C LYS A 284 7.07 36.12 -15.41
N LYS A 285 7.47 35.03 -16.07
CA LYS A 285 7.69 35.01 -17.52
C LYS A 285 6.38 35.19 -18.31
N SER A 286 5.30 34.55 -17.87
CA SER A 286 3.97 34.68 -18.48
C SER A 286 3.41 36.08 -18.35
N THR A 287 3.44 36.69 -17.14
CA THR A 287 2.92 38.05 -16.91
C THR A 287 3.62 39.10 -17.77
N ILE A 288 4.96 39.01 -17.92
CA ILE A 288 5.72 39.94 -18.77
C ILE A 288 5.38 39.72 -20.25
N SER A 289 5.17 38.47 -20.68
CA SER A 289 4.79 38.17 -22.06
C SER A 289 3.42 38.76 -22.39
N SER A 290 2.41 38.54 -21.53
CA SER A 290 1.05 39.06 -21.73
C SER A 290 0.98 40.58 -21.62
N ALA A 291 1.76 41.22 -20.74
CA ALA A 291 1.81 42.68 -20.66
C ALA A 291 2.43 43.36 -21.89
N LEU A 292 3.20 42.60 -22.68
CA LEU A 292 3.81 43.06 -23.93
C LEU A 292 3.04 42.57 -25.17
N GLU A 293 1.86 41.97 -25.01
CA GLU A 293 1.04 41.43 -26.09
C GLU A 293 -0.08 42.42 -26.45
N TYR A 294 0.27 43.42 -27.27
CA TYR A 294 -0.64 44.42 -27.82
C TYR A 294 -0.25 44.73 -29.27
N ASP A 295 -1.19 45.14 -30.13
CA ASP A 295 -0.85 45.57 -31.49
C ASP A 295 -0.24 46.99 -31.47
N PRO A 296 1.02 47.16 -31.89
CA PRO A 296 1.66 48.48 -31.93
C PRO A 296 0.86 49.52 -32.72
N ASN A 297 0.15 49.13 -33.78
CA ASN A 297 -0.52 50.07 -34.68
C ASN A 297 -1.73 50.78 -34.04
N GLU A 298 -2.33 50.17 -33.02
CA GLU A 298 -3.55 50.68 -32.38
C GLU A 298 -3.28 51.73 -31.29
N LEU A 299 -2.02 51.91 -30.85
CA LEU A 299 -1.70 52.86 -29.80
C LEU A 299 -1.33 54.25 -30.37
N PRO A 300 -2.10 55.30 -30.04
CA PRO A 300 -1.72 56.66 -30.36
C PRO A 300 -0.54 57.09 -29.50
N VAL A 301 0.33 57.92 -30.07
CA VAL A 301 1.30 58.68 -29.27
C VAL A 301 0.50 59.76 -28.53
N VAL A 302 0.73 59.95 -27.23
CA VAL A 302 0.03 60.96 -26.38
C VAL A 302 1.06 61.95 -25.79
N ASN A 303 0.65 62.97 -25.03
CA ASN A 303 1.58 63.88 -24.35
C ASN A 303 2.20 63.18 -23.13
N TYR A 304 3.41 62.64 -23.29
CA TYR A 304 4.16 61.97 -22.23
C TYR A 304 5.25 62.88 -21.63
N LEU A 305 5.65 62.59 -20.39
CA LEU A 305 6.75 63.28 -19.69
C LEU A 305 8.13 62.76 -20.14
N PRO A 306 9.12 63.65 -20.33
CA PRO A 306 10.48 63.26 -20.72
C PRO A 306 11.20 62.47 -19.61
N ILE A 307 12.04 61.51 -20.02
CA ILE A 307 12.92 60.74 -19.11
C ILE A 307 14.38 61.07 -19.42
N THR A 308 15.17 61.38 -18.39
CA THR A 308 16.62 61.57 -18.53
C THR A 308 17.31 60.30 -19.04
N GLY A 309 18.18 60.42 -20.04
CA GLY A 309 18.98 59.30 -20.53
C GLY A 309 20.28 59.75 -21.18
N LYS A 310 21.10 58.79 -21.63
CA LYS A 310 22.43 59.03 -22.23
C LYS A 310 22.50 58.90 -23.75
N VAL A 311 21.40 58.55 -24.41
CA VAL A 311 21.35 58.43 -25.88
C VAL A 311 21.66 59.79 -26.51
N THR A 312 22.59 59.80 -27.46
CA THR A 312 22.99 60.96 -28.25
C THR A 312 22.50 60.82 -29.70
N ASP A 313 22.16 61.95 -30.32
CA ASP A 313 21.83 62.00 -31.75
C ASP A 313 23.09 61.79 -32.60
N CYS A 314 22.90 61.35 -33.85
CA CYS A 314 23.98 61.01 -34.77
C CYS A 314 23.88 61.81 -36.07
N ASP A 315 24.99 61.92 -36.80
CA ASP A 315 25.01 62.61 -38.08
C ASP A 315 24.09 61.95 -39.11
N GLU A 316 23.49 62.76 -39.98
CA GLU A 316 22.54 62.32 -41.02
C GLU A 316 23.14 61.33 -42.02
N ALA A 317 24.47 61.31 -42.18
CA ALA A 317 25.17 60.31 -42.98
C ALA A 317 25.05 58.90 -42.38
N ILE A 318 25.13 58.79 -41.06
CA ILE A 318 25.08 57.51 -40.33
C ILE A 318 23.64 57.00 -40.27
N LYS A 319 22.66 57.90 -40.11
CA LYS A 319 21.22 57.55 -40.08
C LYS A 319 20.75 56.85 -41.36
N LYS A 320 21.37 57.14 -42.51
CA LYS A 320 21.08 56.48 -43.80
C LYS A 320 21.53 55.01 -43.85
N ASP A 321 22.50 54.63 -43.05
CA ASP A 321 23.07 53.27 -43.00
C ASP A 321 22.45 52.38 -41.90
N LEU A 322 21.46 52.90 -41.17
CA LEU A 322 20.72 52.16 -40.13
C LEU A 322 19.56 51.37 -40.75
N SER A 323 19.29 50.18 -40.21
CA SER A 323 18.06 49.47 -40.56
C SER A 323 16.82 50.23 -40.07
N THR A 324 15.66 49.98 -40.68
CA THR A 324 14.40 50.62 -40.28
C THR A 324 14.09 50.45 -38.79
N ASP A 325 14.39 49.27 -38.24
CA ASP A 325 14.24 48.96 -36.81
C ASP A 325 15.20 49.73 -35.90
N GLN A 326 16.46 49.87 -36.33
CA GLN A 326 17.49 50.62 -35.60
C GLN A 326 17.19 52.12 -35.63
N LEU A 327 16.77 52.64 -36.79
CA LEU A 327 16.38 54.03 -36.97
C LEU A 327 15.15 54.36 -36.12
N TYR A 328 14.15 53.46 -36.10
CA TYR A 328 12.98 53.59 -35.24
C TYR A 328 13.36 53.58 -33.75
N PHE A 329 14.25 52.67 -33.32
CA PHE A 329 14.70 52.61 -31.92
C PHE A 329 15.45 53.87 -31.49
N LEU A 330 16.37 54.36 -32.31
CA LEU A 330 17.12 55.59 -32.05
C LEU A 330 16.18 56.80 -31.90
N LYS A 331 15.27 56.98 -32.86
CA LYS A 331 14.28 58.06 -32.84
C LYS A 331 13.32 57.96 -31.67
N ALA A 332 12.87 56.76 -31.32
CA ALA A 332 12.03 56.53 -30.15
C ALA A 332 12.76 56.90 -28.84
N CYS A 333 14.04 56.53 -28.71
CA CYS A 333 14.85 56.91 -27.55
C CYS A 333 14.99 58.43 -27.42
N LEU A 334 15.33 59.12 -28.51
CA LEU A 334 15.50 60.57 -28.54
C LEU A 334 14.17 61.30 -28.27
N ALA A 335 13.06 60.80 -28.81
CA ALA A 335 11.72 61.36 -28.56
C ALA A 335 11.33 61.24 -27.08
N VAL A 336 11.57 60.08 -26.45
CA VAL A 336 11.29 59.89 -25.02
C VAL A 336 12.18 60.77 -24.13
N GLN A 337 13.43 61.02 -24.53
CA GLN A 337 14.33 61.91 -23.78
C GLN A 337 13.95 63.39 -23.87
N ARG A 338 13.60 63.85 -25.08
CA ARG A 338 13.27 65.25 -25.35
C ARG A 338 11.84 65.60 -24.93
N GLY A 339 10.94 64.62 -24.90
CA GLY A 339 9.51 64.82 -24.70
C GLY A 339 8.78 65.14 -26.01
N ARG A 340 7.46 64.99 -26.03
CA ARG A 340 6.66 65.15 -27.25
C ARG A 340 6.76 66.54 -27.88
N GLN A 341 6.70 67.60 -27.07
CA GLN A 341 6.67 68.98 -27.58
C GLN A 341 8.00 69.45 -28.19
N ALA A 342 9.11 68.78 -27.87
CA ALA A 342 10.46 69.14 -28.32
C ALA A 342 11.05 68.15 -29.34
N SER A 343 10.30 67.13 -29.76
CA SER A 343 10.79 66.10 -30.68
C SER A 343 10.22 66.28 -32.09
N THR A 344 11.14 66.37 -33.06
CA THR A 344 10.82 66.46 -34.50
C THR A 344 10.56 65.09 -35.14
N ASP A 345 10.77 64.00 -34.40
CA ASP A 345 10.72 62.62 -34.90
C ASP A 345 9.34 61.95 -34.73
N ILE A 346 8.36 62.62 -34.11
CA ILE A 346 7.03 62.04 -33.80
C ILE A 346 6.30 61.63 -35.07
N ASP A 347 6.30 62.46 -36.12
CA ASP A 347 5.66 62.16 -37.40
C ASP A 347 6.22 60.90 -38.06
N PHE A 348 7.51 60.63 -37.88
CA PHE A 348 8.15 59.42 -38.36
C PHE A 348 7.76 58.20 -37.53
N LEU A 349 7.70 58.35 -36.20
CA LEU A 349 7.33 57.26 -35.28
C LEU A 349 5.87 56.83 -35.41
N GLU A 350 4.98 57.75 -35.82
CA GLU A 350 3.58 57.46 -36.12
C GLU A 350 3.41 56.75 -37.48
N LYS A 351 4.16 57.16 -38.51
CA LYS A 351 4.01 56.63 -39.89
C LYS A 351 4.83 55.38 -40.17
N SER A 352 6.02 55.26 -39.59
CA SER A 352 6.97 54.19 -39.88
C SER A 352 6.94 53.16 -38.77
N LEU A 353 5.98 52.21 -38.84
CA LEU A 353 6.02 51.03 -37.99
C LEU A 353 6.75 49.89 -38.69
N PRO A 354 7.81 49.33 -38.07
CA PRO A 354 8.32 48.05 -38.53
C PRO A 354 7.35 46.92 -38.20
N GLY A 355 7.17 45.98 -39.13
CA GLY A 355 6.20 44.88 -38.98
C GLY A 355 6.51 43.91 -37.83
N ASN A 356 7.75 43.85 -37.35
CA ASN A 356 8.13 42.96 -36.24
C ASN A 356 8.99 43.70 -35.20
N ILE A 357 8.32 44.40 -34.29
CA ILE A 357 8.95 45.32 -33.34
C ILE A 357 9.62 44.55 -32.18
N THR A 358 10.89 44.89 -31.87
CA THR A 358 11.62 44.32 -30.71
C THR A 358 10.95 44.66 -29.37
N LYS A 359 11.19 43.84 -28.33
CA LYS A 359 10.61 44.07 -26.98
C LYS A 359 10.94 45.46 -26.42
N ALA A 360 12.14 45.98 -26.67
CA ALA A 360 12.55 47.32 -26.24
C ALA A 360 11.74 48.42 -26.95
N ASN A 361 11.58 48.31 -28.28
CA ASN A 361 10.74 49.23 -29.04
C ASN A 361 9.26 49.16 -28.62
N ARG A 362 8.74 47.97 -28.27
CA ARG A 362 7.40 47.83 -27.68
C ARG A 362 7.31 48.59 -26.35
N ILE A 363 8.27 48.40 -25.44
CA ILE A 363 8.26 49.14 -24.16
C ILE A 363 8.30 50.66 -24.37
N LEU A 364 9.14 51.17 -25.28
CA LEU A 364 9.21 52.58 -25.60
C LEU A 364 7.89 53.10 -26.18
N ARG A 365 7.27 52.34 -27.09
CA ARG A 365 5.98 52.70 -27.68
C ARG A 365 4.84 52.69 -26.66
N LEU A 366 4.83 51.71 -25.75
CA LEU A 366 3.88 51.65 -24.64
C LEU A 366 4.05 52.80 -23.65
N TYR A 367 5.27 53.32 -23.48
CA TYR A 367 5.52 54.51 -22.67
C TYR A 367 4.99 55.77 -23.36
N MET A 368 5.25 55.92 -24.67
CA MET A 368 4.80 57.07 -25.47
C MET A 368 3.27 57.14 -25.63
N SER A 369 2.55 56.05 -25.41
CA SER A 369 1.10 55.99 -25.52
C SER A 369 0.34 56.27 -24.21
N ARG A 370 1.04 56.56 -23.11
CA ARG A 370 0.43 56.81 -21.79
C ARG A 370 0.77 58.21 -21.29
N GLU A 371 -0.24 58.98 -20.89
CA GLU A 371 -0.05 60.30 -20.27
C GLU A 371 0.63 60.17 -18.89
N VAL A 372 0.21 59.17 -18.10
CA VAL A 372 0.81 58.84 -16.81
C VAL A 372 1.33 57.40 -16.85
N ALA A 373 2.64 57.24 -16.96
CA ALA A 373 3.29 55.93 -16.97
C ALA A 373 3.39 55.35 -15.55
N SER A 374 3.23 54.04 -15.41
CA SER A 374 3.44 53.36 -14.12
C SER A 374 4.92 53.35 -13.73
N GLU A 375 5.21 53.41 -12.42
CA GLU A 375 6.59 53.40 -11.89
C GLU A 375 7.46 52.24 -12.42
N PRO A 376 6.95 50.99 -12.57
CA PRO A 376 7.69 49.91 -13.23
C PRO A 376 8.04 50.22 -14.70
N LEU A 377 7.10 50.77 -15.47
CA LEU A 377 7.32 51.10 -16.88
C LEU A 377 8.36 52.21 -17.03
N ARG A 378 8.28 53.25 -16.18
CA ARG A 378 9.26 54.34 -16.13
C ARG A 378 10.67 53.85 -15.82
N ARG A 379 10.83 52.93 -14.87
CA ARG A 379 12.15 52.33 -14.53
C ARG A 379 12.74 51.52 -15.68
N VAL A 380 11.92 50.72 -16.36
CA VAL A 380 12.39 49.92 -17.51
C VAL A 380 12.76 50.84 -18.67
N THR A 381 11.97 51.87 -18.97
CA THR A 381 12.28 52.86 -20.00
C THR A 381 13.57 53.64 -19.68
N HIS A 382 13.75 54.08 -18.44
CA HIS A 382 15.00 54.73 -17.99
C HIS A 382 16.21 53.80 -18.11
N PHE A 383 16.06 52.50 -17.85
CA PHE A 383 17.12 51.52 -18.08
C PHE A 383 17.46 51.40 -19.57
N ILE A 384 16.45 51.34 -20.44
CA ILE A 384 16.64 51.28 -21.90
C ILE A 384 17.45 52.49 -22.38
N LEU A 385 17.09 53.70 -21.95
CA LEU A 385 17.74 54.96 -22.36
C LEU A 385 19.18 55.15 -21.83
N ASN A 386 19.61 54.37 -20.83
CA ASN A 386 20.94 54.52 -20.22
C ASN A 386 21.90 53.37 -20.54
N PHE A 387 21.37 52.19 -20.89
CA PHE A 387 22.16 50.97 -21.04
C PHE A 387 22.03 50.31 -22.42
N THR A 388 21.07 50.73 -23.25
CA THR A 388 20.92 50.19 -24.61
C THR A 388 21.57 51.17 -25.58
N ASP A 389 22.57 50.71 -26.32
CA ASP A 389 23.22 51.50 -27.36
C ASP A 389 22.41 51.39 -28.67
N PRO A 390 21.74 52.47 -29.13
CA PRO A 390 20.89 52.41 -30.32
C PRO A 390 21.66 52.18 -31.62
N LEU A 391 22.98 52.43 -31.65
CA LEU A 391 23.82 52.18 -32.84
C LEU A 391 24.38 50.76 -32.88
N GLY A 392 24.31 50.02 -31.76
CA GLY A 392 24.97 48.72 -31.63
C GLY A 392 26.46 48.78 -31.99
N SER A 393 27.09 47.61 -32.16
CA SER A 393 28.53 47.45 -32.41
C SER A 393 29.09 48.10 -33.69
N LYS A 394 28.32 48.88 -34.47
CA LYS A 394 28.76 49.51 -35.73
C LYS A 394 29.69 50.70 -35.50
N LEU A 395 29.47 51.52 -34.46
CA LEU A 395 30.42 52.57 -34.09
C LEU A 395 31.74 51.96 -33.59
N ASN A 396 31.64 50.84 -32.86
CA ASN A 396 32.80 50.03 -32.47
C ASN A 396 33.47 49.36 -33.68
N GLN A 397 32.77 48.91 -34.73
CA GLN A 397 33.40 48.36 -35.94
C GLN A 397 34.24 49.40 -36.71
N ILE A 398 33.77 50.65 -36.79
CA ILE A 398 34.51 51.74 -37.43
C ILE A 398 35.74 52.14 -36.58
N LEU A 399 35.63 52.07 -35.25
CA LEU A 399 36.75 52.28 -34.31
C LEU A 399 37.70 51.07 -34.19
N LEU A 400 37.21 49.84 -34.38
CA LEU A 400 37.96 48.58 -34.29
C LEU A 400 38.73 48.23 -35.57
N ALA A 401 38.39 48.83 -36.72
CA ALA A 401 39.16 48.70 -37.95
C ALA A 401 40.63 49.21 -37.84
N LYS A 402 41.01 49.80 -36.68
CA LYS A 402 42.34 50.33 -36.38
C LYS A 402 43.16 49.52 -35.36
N MET A 403 42.75 48.32 -34.92
CA MET A 403 43.55 47.51 -34.00
C MET A 403 43.86 46.11 -34.56
N PRO A 404 45.08 45.57 -34.36
CA PRO A 404 45.48 44.28 -34.90
C PRO A 404 44.80 43.11 -34.14
N ASP A 405 44.35 42.12 -34.92
CA ASP A 405 43.71 40.89 -34.43
C ASP A 405 44.57 40.13 -33.42
N VAL A 406 43.99 39.78 -32.26
CA VAL A 406 44.56 38.79 -31.33
C VAL A 406 43.57 37.63 -31.22
N PRO A 407 44.00 36.36 -31.36
CA PRO A 407 43.08 35.23 -31.46
C PRO A 407 42.42 34.92 -30.11
N CYS A 408 41.12 35.18 -30.01
CA CYS A 408 40.30 35.02 -28.80
C CYS A 408 40.05 33.55 -28.39
N HIS A 409 40.42 32.58 -29.22
CA HIS A 409 40.05 31.17 -29.04
C HIS A 409 41.21 30.23 -29.35
N SER A 410 42.24 30.24 -28.50
CA SER A 410 43.18 29.12 -28.45
C SER A 410 42.93 28.26 -27.21
N GLN A 411 43.11 26.94 -27.37
CA GLN A 411 42.97 25.96 -26.28
C GLN A 411 43.89 26.28 -25.08
N ALA A 412 44.98 27.02 -25.32
CA ALA A 412 45.90 27.50 -24.29
C ALA A 412 45.27 28.60 -23.42
N VAL A 413 44.51 29.53 -24.01
CA VAL A 413 43.81 30.60 -23.28
C VAL A 413 42.72 30.01 -22.40
N GLU A 414 41.93 29.08 -22.92
CA GLU A 414 40.85 28.43 -22.18
C GLU A 414 41.37 27.63 -20.96
N ARG A 415 42.46 26.86 -21.14
CA ARG A 415 43.12 26.15 -20.03
C ARG A 415 43.64 27.11 -18.96
N THR A 416 44.21 28.24 -19.37
CA THR A 416 44.76 29.23 -18.45
C THR A 416 43.65 29.92 -17.64
N ILE A 417 42.51 30.24 -18.27
CA ILE A 417 41.33 30.78 -17.59
C ILE A 417 40.77 29.78 -16.59
N LYS A 418 40.69 28.49 -16.97
CA LYS A 418 40.19 27.43 -16.07
C LYS A 418 41.04 27.27 -14.81
N ASP A 419 42.37 27.29 -14.95
CA ASP A 419 43.28 27.20 -13.80
C ASP A 419 43.19 28.45 -12.91
N LEU A 420 43.04 29.65 -13.50
CA LEU A 420 42.90 30.90 -12.75
C LEU A 420 41.57 30.99 -11.98
N SER A 421 40.48 30.52 -12.60
CA SER A 421 39.17 30.43 -11.98
C SER A 421 39.17 29.42 -10.82
N ALA A 422 39.79 28.24 -11.03
CA ALA A 422 39.92 27.23 -9.99
C ALA A 422 40.75 27.72 -8.78
N ALA A 423 41.85 28.45 -9.03
CA ALA A 423 42.64 29.06 -7.96
C ALA A 423 41.86 30.16 -7.22
N SER A 424 41.06 30.95 -7.93
CA SER A 424 40.25 32.01 -7.33
C SER A 424 39.12 31.51 -6.44
N CYS A 425 38.60 30.31 -6.69
CA CYS A 425 37.62 29.67 -5.82
C CYS A 425 38.24 29.03 -4.56
N ARG A 426 39.55 28.76 -4.55
CA ARG A 426 40.20 28.01 -3.46
C ARG A 426 41.04 28.86 -2.52
N VAL A 427 41.64 29.94 -3.02
CA VAL A 427 42.51 30.80 -2.20
C VAL A 427 42.24 32.28 -2.44
N TYR A 428 42.26 33.05 -1.36
CA TYR A 428 42.07 34.50 -1.39
C TYR A 428 43.42 35.24 -1.45
N GLY A 429 43.51 36.31 -2.23
CA GLY A 429 44.72 37.12 -2.40
C GLY A 429 45.58 36.79 -3.63
N ARG A 430 46.19 37.82 -4.24
CA ARG A 430 46.92 37.70 -5.54
C ARG A 430 48.16 36.80 -5.45
N LYS A 431 48.97 36.92 -4.38
CA LYS A 431 50.18 36.11 -4.19
C LYS A 431 49.85 34.62 -3.99
N SER A 432 48.83 34.32 -3.19
CA SER A 432 48.36 32.95 -2.92
C SER A 432 47.80 32.28 -4.19
N ARG A 433 46.99 33.01 -4.98
CA ARG A 433 46.49 32.52 -6.28
C ARG A 433 47.62 32.22 -7.26
N HIS A 434 48.60 33.12 -7.35
CA HIS A 434 49.74 32.93 -8.25
C HIS A 434 50.60 31.72 -7.83
N GLY A 435 50.90 31.57 -6.54
CA GLY A 435 51.62 30.41 -6.02
C GLY A 435 50.91 29.09 -6.31
N MET A 436 49.59 29.05 -6.13
CA MET A 436 48.78 27.86 -6.41
C MET A 436 48.78 27.47 -7.90
N VAL A 437 48.67 28.45 -8.80
CA VAL A 437 48.72 28.21 -10.25
C VAL A 437 50.09 27.69 -10.66
N LEU A 438 51.18 28.26 -10.13
CA LEU A 438 52.54 27.79 -10.40
C LEU A 438 52.77 26.36 -9.89
N GLN A 439 52.34 26.07 -8.67
CA GLN A 439 52.48 24.73 -8.09
C GLN A 439 51.67 23.69 -8.86
N SER A 440 50.46 24.05 -9.30
CA SER A 440 49.61 23.17 -10.12
C SER A 440 50.20 22.92 -11.51
N LYS A 441 50.85 23.91 -12.13
CA LYS A 441 51.58 23.70 -13.38
C LYS A 441 52.81 22.81 -13.18
N LYS A 442 53.54 23.00 -12.08
CA LYS A 442 54.71 22.20 -11.74
C LYS A 442 54.34 20.74 -11.44
N SER A 443 53.28 20.49 -10.68
CA SER A 443 52.80 19.13 -10.41
C SER A 443 52.32 18.42 -11.68
N ARG A 444 51.69 19.14 -12.62
CA ARG A 444 51.27 18.56 -13.91
C ARG A 444 52.45 18.20 -14.83
N LEU A 445 53.63 18.80 -14.62
CA LEU A 445 54.86 18.42 -15.32
C LEU A 445 55.51 17.17 -14.70
N GLU A 446 55.25 16.91 -13.43
CA GLU A 446 55.76 15.73 -12.70
C GLU A 446 54.87 14.48 -12.90
N ILE A 447 53.65 14.64 -13.43
CA ILE A 447 52.76 13.52 -13.77
C ILE A 447 53.15 12.98 -15.15
N PRO A 448 53.51 11.70 -15.30
CA PRO A 448 53.83 11.11 -16.59
C PRO A 448 52.60 11.17 -17.52
N LYS A 449 52.83 11.46 -18.81
CA LYS A 449 51.77 11.43 -19.81
C LYS A 449 51.46 9.98 -20.15
N ILE A 450 50.20 9.60 -19.94
CA ILE A 450 49.70 8.26 -20.20
C ILE A 450 48.85 8.35 -21.48
N ASP A 451 49.44 7.95 -22.60
CA ASP A 451 48.79 8.04 -23.91
C ASP A 451 47.92 6.80 -24.21
N SER A 452 48.10 5.69 -23.48
CA SER A 452 47.23 4.51 -23.59
C SER A 452 46.89 3.85 -22.25
N LYS A 453 45.78 3.10 -22.20
CA LYS A 453 45.30 2.40 -21.01
C LYS A 453 46.24 1.28 -20.52
N LYS A 454 47.18 0.83 -21.36
CA LYS A 454 48.21 -0.16 -20.98
C LYS A 454 49.32 0.46 -20.14
N ASP A 455 49.69 1.71 -20.41
CA ASP A 455 50.76 2.41 -19.70
C ASP A 455 50.40 2.67 -18.22
N PHE A 456 49.10 2.84 -17.95
CA PHE A 456 48.56 2.99 -16.60
C PHE A 456 48.74 1.73 -15.72
N LEU A 457 48.75 0.54 -16.32
CA LEU A 457 48.88 -0.71 -15.57
C LEU A 457 50.34 -1.01 -15.22
N THR A 458 51.30 -0.67 -16.09
CA THR A 458 52.73 -0.91 -15.84
C THR A 458 53.32 -0.07 -14.72
N ASP A 459 52.85 1.16 -14.51
CA ASP A 459 53.34 2.05 -13.45
C ASP A 459 52.86 1.67 -12.04
N ILE A 460 51.71 1.00 -11.93
CA ILE A 460 51.17 0.55 -10.63
C ILE A 460 51.96 -0.66 -10.08
N TYR A 461 52.49 -1.52 -10.96
CA TYR A 461 53.17 -2.75 -10.55
C TYR A 461 54.68 -2.60 -10.29
N THR A 462 55.27 -1.42 -10.48
CA THR A 462 56.73 -1.21 -10.29
C THR A 462 57.13 -0.18 -9.22
N ALA A 463 56.17 0.43 -8.49
CA ALA A 463 56.51 1.37 -7.41
C ALA A 463 56.51 0.67 -6.02
N PRO A 464 57.65 0.61 -5.28
CA PRO A 464 57.70 0.01 -3.96
C PRO A 464 56.98 0.86 -2.91
N ILE A 465 56.21 0.17 -2.06
CA ILE A 465 55.48 0.67 -0.89
C ILE A 465 56.45 1.36 0.08
N LYS A 466 56.53 2.69 0.02
CA LYS A 466 57.02 3.54 1.11
C LYS A 466 56.28 4.87 1.04
N LEU A 467 55.20 5.03 1.82
CA LEU A 467 54.71 6.31 2.39
C LEU A 467 53.42 6.13 3.22
N LEU A 468 53.38 5.13 4.10
CA LEU A 468 52.35 5.01 5.15
C LEU A 468 52.97 4.86 6.55
N SER A 469 53.97 5.68 6.88
CA SER A 469 54.56 5.68 8.22
C SER A 469 55.05 7.05 8.72
N GLN A 470 54.29 8.15 8.56
CA GLN A 470 54.68 9.41 9.23
C GLN A 470 53.58 10.49 9.40
N ARG A 471 52.33 10.11 9.71
CA ARG A 471 51.35 11.06 10.29
C ARG A 471 50.53 10.42 11.41
N ARG A 472 51.23 9.92 12.42
CA ARG A 472 50.74 9.76 13.79
C ARG A 472 51.93 10.06 14.69
N HIS A 473 52.04 11.31 15.13
CA HIS A 473 52.72 11.83 16.33
C HIS A 473 53.11 13.30 16.15
N HIS A 474 52.25 14.17 16.67
CA HIS A 474 52.46 15.49 17.29
C HIS A 474 51.02 16.01 17.52
N LYS A 475 50.44 15.83 18.71
CA LYS A 475 50.60 16.68 19.91
C LYS A 475 50.49 18.16 19.59
#